data_AF-A0A633UKE7-F1
#
_entry.id   AF-A0A633UKE7-F1
#
_cell.length_a   1.000
_cell.length_b   1.000
_cell.length_c   1.000
_cell.angle_alpha   90.00
_cell.angle_beta   90.00
_cell.angle_gamma   90.00
#
_symmetry.space_group_name_H-M   'P 1'
#
loop_
_entity.id
_entity.type
_entity.pdbx_description
1 polymer ?
#
loop_
_entity_poly.entity_id
_entity_poly.type
_entity_poly.pdbx_seq_one_letter_code
_entity_poly.pdbx_strand_id
1 'polypeptide(L)'
;MEQEIKSLELNITQLSAITGAHRQTIASRLKGVKTSGGNGSNLKIYRLVDILTAMMTMPAVTGENDPNKMKPSDRRAWFQSEMTQKIIDQLREDLASMTYQACADAINGDDDDNGDEGQEEEQE
;
A
#
# COMPACT_ATOMS: atom_id res chain seq x y z
N MET A 1 10.41 5.11 -41.72
CA MET A 1 10.32 4.70 -40.30
C MET A 1 10.25 5.87 -39.32
N GLU A 2 11.31 6.66 -39.10
CA GLU A 2 11.26 7.75 -38.09
C GLU A 2 10.19 8.82 -38.36
N GLN A 3 10.04 9.21 -39.63
CA GLN A 3 9.03 10.20 -40.02
C GLN A 3 7.60 9.68 -39.79
N GLU A 4 7.37 8.39 -40.06
CA GLU A 4 6.07 7.74 -39.86
C GLU A 4 5.70 7.67 -38.38
N ILE A 5 6.69 7.39 -37.51
CA ILE A 5 6.50 7.38 -36.05
C ILE A 5 6.18 8.80 -35.55
N LYS A 6 6.82 9.83 -36.09
CA LYS A 6 6.58 11.23 -35.72
C LYS A 6 5.19 11.72 -36.10
N SER A 7 4.65 11.25 -37.23
CA SER A 7 3.30 11.59 -37.70
C SER A 7 2.21 10.67 -37.15
N LEU A 8 2.54 9.66 -36.34
CA LEU A 8 1.55 8.69 -35.87
C LEU A 8 0.57 9.35 -34.90
N GLU A 9 -0.70 9.29 -35.27
CA GLU A 9 -1.81 9.82 -34.49
C GLU A 9 -2.70 8.69 -33.96
N LEU A 10 -3.03 8.77 -32.67
CA LEU A 10 -3.76 7.73 -31.96
C LEU A 10 -4.89 8.36 -31.13
N ASN A 11 -6.04 7.70 -31.10
CA ASN A 11 -7.13 8.03 -30.19
C ASN A 11 -7.08 7.14 -28.93
N ILE A 12 -7.88 7.49 -27.91
CA ILE A 12 -7.90 6.78 -26.62
C ILE A 12 -8.28 5.29 -26.77
N THR A 13 -9.14 4.95 -27.74
CA THR A 13 -9.52 3.56 -28.00
C THR A 13 -8.34 2.75 -28.55
N GLN A 14 -7.58 3.31 -29.49
CA GLN A 14 -6.39 2.68 -30.04
C GLN A 14 -5.30 2.54 -28.97
N LEU A 15 -5.09 3.59 -28.17
CA LEU A 15 -4.16 3.54 -27.04
C LEU A 15 -4.55 2.47 -26.02
N SER A 16 -5.83 2.28 -25.76
CA SER A 16 -6.34 1.22 -24.88
C SER A 16 -6.06 -0.17 -25.44
N ALA A 17 -6.26 -0.37 -26.74
CA ALA A 17 -5.96 -1.64 -27.40
C ALA A 17 -4.44 -1.96 -27.39
N ILE A 18 -3.58 -0.96 -27.59
CA ILE A 18 -2.12 -1.13 -27.63
C ILE A 18 -1.54 -1.36 -26.23
N THR A 19 -1.99 -0.59 -25.24
CA THR A 19 -1.42 -0.61 -23.88
C THR A 19 -2.08 -1.61 -22.95
N GLY A 20 -3.26 -2.13 -23.29
CA GLY A 20 -4.11 -2.92 -22.40
C GLY A 20 -4.74 -2.11 -21.25
N ALA A 21 -4.41 -0.82 -21.11
CA ALA A 21 -4.95 0.01 -20.05
C ALA A 21 -6.40 0.43 -20.35
N HIS A 22 -7.20 0.54 -19.29
CA HIS A 22 -8.58 1.02 -19.40
C HIS A 22 -8.62 2.46 -19.93
N ARG A 23 -9.59 2.76 -20.81
CA ARG A 23 -9.71 4.08 -21.47
C ARG A 23 -9.76 5.23 -20.46
N GLN A 24 -10.41 5.04 -19.31
CA GLN A 24 -10.48 6.06 -18.26
C GLN A 24 -9.11 6.38 -17.65
N THR A 25 -8.27 5.36 -17.46
CA THR A 25 -6.90 5.53 -16.94
C THR A 25 -6.06 6.30 -17.93
N ILE A 26 -6.18 5.99 -19.23
CA ILE A 26 -5.48 6.70 -20.30
C ILE A 26 -5.95 8.16 -20.36
N ALA A 27 -7.26 8.41 -20.33
CA ALA A 27 -7.81 9.76 -20.33
C ALA A 27 -7.32 10.60 -19.14
N SER A 28 -7.21 9.99 -17.95
CA SER A 28 -6.66 10.64 -16.76
C SER A 28 -5.17 10.97 -16.92
N ARG A 29 -4.38 10.02 -17.42
CA ARG A 29 -2.93 10.20 -17.62
C ARG A 29 -2.59 11.21 -18.73
N LEU A 30 -3.45 11.33 -19.74
CA LEU A 30 -3.30 12.29 -20.83
C LEU A 30 -3.93 13.66 -20.52
N LYS A 31 -4.41 13.88 -19.29
CA LYS A 31 -4.99 15.17 -18.90
C LYS A 31 -3.90 16.25 -18.96
N GLY A 32 -4.05 17.18 -19.90
CA GLY A 32 -3.07 18.25 -20.15
C GLY A 32 -2.12 18.00 -21.33
N VAL A 33 -2.19 16.82 -21.97
CA VAL A 33 -1.45 16.56 -23.22
C VAL A 33 -2.15 17.25 -24.39
N LYS A 34 -1.37 17.91 -25.25
CA LYS A 34 -1.89 18.58 -26.44
C LYS A 34 -2.53 17.56 -27.38
N THR A 35 -3.78 17.80 -27.75
CA THR A 35 -4.47 17.05 -28.80
C THR A 35 -4.06 17.60 -30.17
N SER A 36 -3.83 16.73 -31.14
CA SER A 36 -3.56 17.12 -32.52
C SER A 36 -4.82 17.34 -33.35
N GLY A 37 -5.97 16.81 -32.91
CA GLY A 37 -7.25 17.03 -33.55
C GLY A 37 -8.44 16.32 -32.87
N GLY A 38 -9.58 16.35 -33.56
CA GLY A 38 -10.84 15.71 -33.15
C GLY A 38 -11.91 16.71 -32.67
N ASN A 39 -13.10 16.21 -32.33
CA ASN A 39 -14.28 17.03 -32.03
C ASN A 39 -14.31 17.62 -30.60
N GLY A 40 -13.17 17.67 -29.90
CA GLY A 40 -13.00 18.28 -28.57
C GLY A 40 -13.67 17.53 -27.41
N SER A 41 -14.91 17.07 -27.59
CA SER A 41 -15.74 16.41 -26.57
C SER A 41 -15.60 14.89 -26.59
N ASN A 42 -15.79 14.24 -27.75
CA ASN A 42 -15.89 12.77 -27.84
C ASN A 42 -14.70 12.09 -28.53
N LEU A 43 -14.00 12.79 -29.42
CA LEU A 43 -12.86 12.25 -30.13
C LEU A 43 -11.65 13.15 -29.88
N LYS A 44 -10.69 12.63 -29.12
CA LYS A 44 -9.39 13.28 -28.89
C LYS A 44 -8.32 12.46 -29.58
N ILE A 45 -7.61 13.11 -30.49
CA ILE A 45 -6.48 12.53 -31.22
C ILE A 45 -5.20 13.12 -30.65
N TYR A 46 -4.22 12.25 -30.42
CA TYR A 46 -2.93 12.60 -29.85
C TYR A 46 -1.83 12.11 -30.78
N ARG A 47 -0.80 12.92 -31.00
CA ARG A 47 0.42 12.45 -31.64
C ARG A 47 1.23 11.63 -30.66
N LEU A 48 1.80 10.52 -31.12
CA LEU A 48 2.62 9.65 -30.29
C LEU A 48 3.77 10.42 -29.64
N VAL A 49 4.40 11.35 -30.37
CA VAL A 49 5.49 12.20 -29.86
C VAL A 49 5.03 13.09 -28.70
N ASP A 50 3.83 13.67 -28.78
CA ASP A 50 3.30 14.54 -27.73
C ASP A 50 3.00 13.72 -26.46
N ILE A 51 2.48 12.50 -26.62
CA ILE A 51 2.25 11.55 -25.52
C ILE A 51 3.58 11.19 -24.84
N LEU A 52 4.58 10.75 -25.61
CA LEU A 52 5.86 10.32 -25.07
C LEU A 52 6.62 11.47 -24.40
N THR A 53 6.57 12.67 -25.01
CA THR A 53 7.17 13.87 -24.41
C THR A 53 6.51 14.19 -23.08
N ALA A 54 5.18 14.18 -23.02
CA ALA A 54 4.46 14.39 -21.77
C ALA A 54 4.84 13.36 -20.71
N MET A 55 4.98 12.08 -21.08
CA MET A 55 5.42 11.02 -20.18
C MET A 55 6.85 11.21 -19.65
N MET A 56 7.78 11.70 -20.46
CA MET A 56 9.15 11.98 -20.04
C MET A 56 9.26 13.24 -19.17
N THR A 57 8.34 14.21 -19.35
CA THR A 57 8.28 15.44 -18.53
C THR A 57 7.47 15.28 -17.25
N MET A 58 6.69 14.20 -17.12
CA MET A 58 5.94 13.95 -15.89
C MET A 58 6.94 13.79 -14.74
N PRO A 59 6.74 14.51 -13.62
CA PRO A 59 7.60 14.35 -12.46
C PRO A 59 7.58 12.87 -12.06
N ALA A 60 8.76 12.29 -11.87
CA ALA A 60 8.87 10.95 -11.33
C ALA A 60 8.05 10.91 -10.03
N VAL A 61 7.24 9.87 -9.86
CA VAL A 61 6.49 9.63 -8.62
C VAL A 61 7.49 9.17 -7.56
N THR A 62 8.35 10.09 -7.12
CA THR A 62 9.42 9.85 -6.14
C THR A 62 9.28 10.78 -4.95
N GLY A 63 8.11 11.37 -4.73
CA GLY A 63 7.94 12.42 -3.71
C GLY A 63 6.64 12.38 -2.91
N GLU A 64 5.78 11.38 -3.07
CA GLU A 64 4.47 11.37 -2.40
C GLU A 64 4.54 10.98 -0.92
N ASN A 65 5.71 10.59 -0.40
CA ASN A 65 5.93 10.21 1.00
C ASN A 65 6.80 11.21 1.79
N ASP A 66 7.01 12.45 1.33
CA ASP A 66 7.59 13.49 2.19
C ASP A 66 6.48 14.12 3.05
N PRO A 67 6.44 13.89 4.38
CA PRO A 67 5.38 14.42 5.24
C PRO A 67 5.28 15.94 5.16
N ASN A 68 6.35 16.64 4.80
CA ASN A 68 6.37 18.10 4.68
C ASN A 68 5.72 18.61 3.39
N LYS A 69 5.59 17.77 2.37
CA LYS A 69 4.96 18.09 1.08
C LYS A 69 3.50 17.61 0.99
N MET A 70 3.04 16.81 1.96
CA MET A 70 1.65 16.41 2.10
C MET A 70 0.75 17.58 2.54
N LYS A 71 -0.50 17.60 2.07
CA LYS A 71 -1.55 18.49 2.59
C LYS A 71 -1.79 18.22 4.08
N PRO A 72 -2.26 19.19 4.88
CA PRO A 72 -2.48 18.99 6.32
C PRO A 72 -3.41 17.81 6.67
N SER A 73 -4.44 17.53 5.85
CA SER A 73 -5.32 16.36 6.01
C SER A 73 -4.57 15.05 5.86
N ASP A 74 -3.80 14.95 4.78
CA ASP A 74 -3.12 13.73 4.35
C ASP A 74 -1.95 13.45 5.30
N ARG A 75 -1.29 14.51 5.77
CA ARG A 75 -0.26 14.44 6.82
C ARG A 75 -0.82 13.91 8.14
N ARG A 76 -2.00 14.37 8.57
CA ARG A 76 -2.66 13.83 9.79
C ARG A 76 -2.99 12.36 9.62
N ALA A 77 -3.54 11.96 8.48
CA ALA A 77 -3.86 10.56 8.20
C ALA A 77 -2.60 9.68 8.20
N TRP A 78 -1.50 10.17 7.62
CA TRP A 78 -0.20 9.51 7.65
C TRP A 78 0.29 9.30 9.09
N PHE A 79 0.34 10.37 9.90
CA PHE A 79 0.74 10.26 11.31
C PHE A 79 -0.17 9.32 12.12
N GLN A 80 -1.48 9.35 11.86
CA GLN A 80 -2.42 8.46 12.53
C GLN A 80 -2.14 6.98 12.18
N SER A 81 -1.84 6.70 10.91
CA SER A 81 -1.45 5.37 10.46
C SER A 81 -0.18 4.90 11.14
N GLU A 82 0.86 5.74 11.19
CA GLU A 82 2.13 5.44 11.86
C GLU A 82 1.95 5.16 13.36
N MET A 83 1.13 5.96 14.05
CA MET A 83 0.84 5.73 15.46
C MET A 83 0.05 4.44 15.68
N THR A 84 -0.94 4.16 14.82
CA THR A 84 -1.73 2.93 14.90
C THR A 84 -0.83 1.70 14.72
N GLN A 85 0.11 1.74 13.78
CA GLN A 85 1.07 0.66 13.57
C GLN A 85 1.92 0.42 14.83
N LYS A 86 2.47 1.48 15.43
CA LYS A 86 3.24 1.36 16.67
C LYS A 86 2.44 0.75 17.83
N ILE A 87 1.18 1.14 17.98
CA ILE A 87 0.29 0.58 19.01
C ILE A 87 0.06 -0.90 18.76
N ILE A 88 -0.21 -1.30 17.51
CA ILE A 88 -0.40 -2.71 17.15
C ILE A 88 0.85 -3.53 17.47
N ASP A 89 2.03 -3.01 17.13
CA ASP A 89 3.29 -3.71 17.37
C ASP A 89 3.60 -3.83 18.86
N GLN A 90 3.32 -2.79 19.66
CA GLN A 90 3.44 -2.87 21.12
C GLN A 90 2.49 -3.92 21.71
N LEU A 91 1.21 -3.92 21.30
CA LEU A 91 0.24 -4.89 21.80
C LEU A 91 0.61 -6.33 21.44
N ARG A 92 1.26 -6.55 20.29
CA ARG A 92 1.77 -7.86 19.90
C ARG A 92 2.90 -8.32 20.80
N GLU A 93 3.82 -7.43 21.14
CA GLU A 93 4.93 -7.71 22.05
C GLU A 93 4.42 -8.02 23.46
N ASP A 94 3.51 -7.19 23.98
CA ASP A 94 2.91 -7.38 25.31
C ASP A 94 2.17 -8.72 25.38
N LEU A 95 1.40 -9.05 24.34
CA LEU A 95 0.71 -10.33 24.26
C LEU A 95 1.70 -11.50 24.24
N ALA A 96 2.77 -11.42 23.45
CA ALA A 96 3.80 -12.44 23.41
C ALA A 96 4.44 -12.65 24.79
N SER A 97 4.78 -11.56 25.49
CA SER A 97 5.35 -11.61 26.84
C SER A 97 4.38 -12.26 27.83
N MET A 98 3.11 -11.86 27.83
CA MET A 98 2.08 -12.47 28.70
C MET A 98 1.92 -13.96 28.43
N THR A 99 1.89 -14.38 27.16
CA THR A 99 1.78 -15.81 26.81
C THR A 99 3.00 -16.59 27.26
N TYR A 100 4.20 -16.03 27.12
CA TYR A 100 5.43 -16.67 27.59
C TYR A 100 5.42 -16.86 29.10
N GLN A 101 5.04 -15.83 29.87
CA GLN A 101 4.95 -15.91 31.32
C GLN A 101 3.93 -16.95 31.77
N ALA A 102 2.73 -16.96 31.18
CA ALA A 102 1.69 -17.94 31.51
C ALA A 102 2.16 -19.38 31.24
N CYS A 103 2.89 -19.61 30.15
CA CYS A 103 3.49 -20.92 29.88
C CYS A 103 4.60 -21.27 30.90
N ALA A 104 5.44 -20.32 31.30
CA ALA A 104 6.47 -20.54 32.30
C ALA A 104 5.88 -20.86 33.68
N ASP A 105 4.83 -20.14 34.10
CA ASP A 105 4.13 -20.36 35.37
C ASP A 105 3.44 -21.72 35.38
N ALA A 106 2.86 -22.17 34.26
CA ALA A 106 2.27 -23.51 34.15
C ALA A 106 3.32 -24.64 34.24
N ILE A 107 4.55 -24.40 33.78
CA ILE A 107 5.65 -25.37 33.88
C ILE A 107 6.22 -25.41 35.31
N ASN A 108 6.37 -24.26 35.95
CA ASN A 108 6.97 -24.15 37.29
C ASN A 108 5.97 -24.32 38.44
N GLY A 109 4.66 -24.20 38.18
CA GLY A 109 3.59 -24.28 39.18
C GLY A 109 3.17 -25.71 39.55
N ASP A 110 3.70 -26.73 38.89
CA ASP A 110 3.43 -28.15 39.17
C ASP A 110 4.43 -28.78 40.18
N ASP A 111 5.46 -28.04 40.64
CA ASP A 111 6.52 -28.56 41.53
C ASP A 111 6.24 -28.34 43.05
N ASP A 112 5.07 -27.79 43.43
CA ASP A 112 4.67 -27.54 44.83
C ASP A 112 3.73 -28.63 45.43
N ASP A 113 3.85 -29.89 44.99
CA ASP A 113 3.23 -31.06 45.67
C ASP A 113 4.31 -32.00 46.21
N ASN A 114 5.04 -31.53 47.23
CA ASN A 114 5.91 -32.38 48.06
C ASN A 114 5.13 -32.83 49.29
N GLY A 115 5.01 -34.16 49.43
CA GLY A 115 4.06 -34.89 50.27
C GLY A 115 4.14 -34.66 51.78
N ASP A 116 3.03 -34.98 52.44
CA ASP A 116 2.97 -35.27 53.87
C ASP A 116 2.15 -36.54 54.12
N GLU A 117 2.60 -37.29 55.12
CA GLU A 117 2.64 -38.74 55.19
C GLU A 117 1.35 -39.38 55.69
N GLY A 118 1.07 -40.59 55.20
CA GLY A 118 0.01 -41.44 55.73
C GLY A 118 0.26 -41.80 57.19
N GLN A 119 -0.72 -41.54 58.05
CA GLN A 119 -0.79 -42.13 59.39
C GLN A 119 -1.84 -43.24 59.36
N GLU A 120 -1.37 -44.47 59.49
CA GLU A 120 -2.18 -45.65 59.79
C GLU A 120 -2.71 -45.52 61.23
N GLU A 121 -4.02 -45.34 61.39
CA GLU A 121 -4.69 -45.51 62.69
C GLU A 121 -4.96 -47.00 62.93
N GLU A 122 -4.07 -47.68 63.66
CA GLU A 122 -4.42 -48.85 64.46
C GLU A 122 -5.32 -48.41 65.61
N GLN A 123 -6.57 -48.91 65.66
CA GLN A 123 -7.34 -48.95 66.90
C GLN A 123 -7.98 -50.32 67.10
N GLU A 124 -7.90 -50.71 68.37
CA GLU A 124 -7.97 -52.00 69.06
C GLU A 124 -9.34 -52.70 69.06
#